data_AF-A0A932F1K9-F1
#
_entry.id   AF-A0A932F1K9-F1
#
_cell.length_a   1.000
_cell.length_b   1.000
_cell.length_c   1.000
_cell.angle_alpha   90.00
_cell.angle_beta   90.00
_cell.angle_gamma   90.00
#
_symmetry.space_group_name_H-M   'P 1'
#
loop_
_entity.id
_entity.type
_entity.pdbx_description
1 polymer ?
#
loop_
_entity_poly.entity_id
_entity_poly.type
_entity_poly.pdbx_seq_one_letter_code
_entity_poly.pdbx_strand_id
1 'polypeptide(L)'
;MGRLATPPDEITLVYRPVGQSHVFTAAEPEMSGFHISSPYLEVAFGLASIGLGGYVSKLYGIEAEYEIQCSFKEFEDHLKGKSTLANFVIAKMAQHERVTTKVHA
;
A
#
# COMPACT_ATOMS: atom_id res chain seq x y z
N MET A 1 -6.08 -20.37 20.32
CA MET A 1 -4.89 -19.92 19.56
C MET A 1 -5.36 -19.59 18.15
N GLY A 2 -5.55 -18.31 17.84
CA GLY A 2 -5.97 -17.90 16.49
C GLY A 2 -4.85 -18.18 15.51
N ARG A 3 -5.17 -18.70 14.32
CA ARG A 3 -4.20 -18.81 13.22
C ARG A 3 -3.52 -17.46 13.08
N LEU A 4 -2.19 -17.42 13.20
CA LEU A 4 -1.38 -16.29 12.78
C LEU A 4 -1.64 -16.17 11.27
N ALA A 5 -2.57 -15.31 10.89
CA ALA A 5 -2.80 -15.01 9.49
C ALA A 5 -1.50 -14.38 8.97
N THR A 6 -1.02 -14.85 7.83
CA THR A 6 0.07 -14.18 7.13
C THR A 6 -0.52 -12.92 6.50
N PRO A 7 0.20 -11.78 6.54
CA PRO A 7 -0.23 -10.62 5.76
C PRO A 7 -0.25 -11.00 4.27
N PRO A 8 -1.11 -10.37 3.48
CA PRO A 8 -1.15 -10.62 2.05
C PRO A 8 0.07 -10.02 1.36
N ASP A 9 0.65 -10.77 0.42
CA ASP A 9 1.82 -10.32 -0.37
C ASP A 9 1.49 -9.14 -1.28
N GLU A 10 0.22 -9.01 -1.68
CA GLU A 10 -0.28 -7.98 -2.58
C GLU A 10 -1.60 -7.42 -2.06
N ILE A 11 -1.74 -6.09 -2.13
CA ILE A 11 -2.91 -5.34 -1.70
C ILE A 11 -3.28 -4.36 -2.81
N THR A 12 -4.55 -4.34 -3.18
CA THR A 12 -5.11 -3.40 -4.16
C THR A 12 -5.60 -2.16 -3.44
N LEU A 13 -5.01 -1.01 -3.75
CA LEU A 13 -5.45 0.28 -3.26
C LEU A 13 -6.36 0.96 -4.28
N VAL A 14 -7.54 1.35 -3.82
CA VAL A 14 -8.54 2.09 -4.58
C VAL A 14 -8.36 3.58 -4.33
N TYR A 15 -8.16 4.34 -5.41
CA TYR A 15 -8.12 5.80 -5.37
C TYR A 15 -9.51 6.39 -5.61
N ARG A 16 -9.89 7.42 -4.82
CA ARG A 16 -11.10 8.22 -5.03
C ARG A 16 -10.86 9.70 -4.71
N PRO A 17 -11.25 10.63 -5.59
CA PRO A 17 -11.34 12.04 -5.22
C PRO A 17 -12.60 12.27 -4.36
N VAL A 18 -12.44 12.91 -3.20
CA VAL A 18 -13.53 13.25 -2.28
C VAL A 18 -13.41 14.72 -1.90
N GLY A 19 -14.27 15.57 -2.48
CA GLY A 19 -14.15 17.02 -2.32
C GLY A 19 -12.80 17.51 -2.82
N GLN A 20 -12.03 18.16 -1.95
CA GLN A 20 -10.66 18.62 -2.24
C GLN A 20 -9.57 17.61 -1.86
N SER A 21 -9.96 16.42 -1.40
CA SER A 21 -9.03 15.40 -0.91
C SER A 21 -8.87 14.24 -1.86
N HIS A 22 -7.66 13.70 -1.90
CA HIS A 22 -7.28 12.49 -2.60
C HIS A 22 -7.22 11.35 -1.59
N VAL A 23 -8.07 10.34 -1.76
CA VAL A 23 -8.26 9.25 -0.79
C VAL A 23 -7.81 7.93 -1.39
N PHE A 24 -7.04 7.16 -0.61
CA PHE A 24 -6.68 5.77 -0.90
C PHE A 24 -7.26 4.86 0.19
N THR A 25 -7.89 3.75 -0.24
CA THR A 25 -8.43 2.70 0.64
C THR A 25 -7.99 1.33 0.12
N ALA A 26 -7.88 0.33 0.99
CA ALA A 26 -7.63 -1.05 0.57
C ALA A 26 -8.92 -1.69 0.06
N ALA A 27 -8.82 -2.55 -0.96
CA ALA A 27 -9.96 -3.24 -1.55
C ALA A 27 -10.32 -4.53 -0.78
N GLU A 28 -9.35 -5.10 -0.09
CA GLU A 28 -9.43 -6.38 0.61
C GLU A 28 -10.33 -6.26 1.86
N PRO A 29 -11.31 -7.16 2.06
CA PRO A 29 -12.23 -7.12 3.20
C PRO A 29 -11.54 -7.14 4.58
N GLU A 30 -10.45 -7.90 4.71
CA GLU A 30 -9.62 -7.97 5.92
C GLU A 30 -8.91 -6.65 6.23
N MET A 31 -8.74 -5.77 5.24
CA MET A 31 -8.14 -4.45 5.37
C MET A 31 -9.19 -3.34 5.58
N SER A 32 -10.44 -3.71 5.86
CA SER A 32 -11.50 -2.76 6.15
C SER A 32 -11.10 -1.80 7.28
N GLY A 33 -11.24 -0.51 7.04
CA GLY A 33 -10.81 0.56 7.96
C GLY A 33 -9.51 1.27 7.54
N PHE A 34 -8.71 0.68 6.65
CA PHE A 34 -7.57 1.37 6.08
C PHE A 34 -8.00 2.53 5.18
N HIS A 35 -7.54 3.74 5.50
CA HIS A 35 -7.74 4.93 4.69
C HIS A 35 -6.57 5.90 4.88
N ILE A 36 -6.12 6.51 3.78
CA ILE A 36 -5.18 7.62 3.77
C ILE A 36 -5.78 8.73 2.92
N SER A 37 -5.64 9.97 3.36
CA SER A 37 -6.13 11.13 2.63
C SER A 37 -5.18 12.32 2.73
N SER A 38 -5.04 13.06 1.63
CA SER A 38 -4.37 14.36 1.61
C SER A 38 -5.01 15.28 0.57
N PRO A 39 -5.00 16.61 0.76
CA PRO A 39 -5.38 17.55 -0.29
C PRO A 39 -4.39 17.55 -1.47
N TYR A 40 -3.19 16.99 -1.30
CA TYR A 40 -2.18 16.91 -2.35
C TYR A 40 -2.05 15.46 -2.84
N LEU A 41 -2.30 15.23 -4.14
CA LEU A 41 -2.33 13.88 -4.73
C LEU A 41 -1.03 13.09 -4.51
N GLU A 42 0.12 13.71 -4.80
CA GLU A 42 1.43 13.08 -4.67
C GLU A 42 1.73 12.69 -3.21
N VAL A 43 1.32 13.55 -2.27
CA VAL A 43 1.45 13.27 -0.83
C VAL A 43 0.53 12.12 -0.43
N ALA A 44 -0.73 12.10 -0.88
CA ALA A 44 -1.65 10.99 -0.61
C ALA A 44 -1.09 9.66 -1.16
N PHE A 45 -0.54 9.69 -2.37
CA PHE A 45 0.06 8.54 -3.03
C PHE A 45 1.27 8.01 -2.25
N GLY A 46 2.22 8.87 -1.88
CA GLY A 46 3.40 8.47 -1.10
C GLY A 46 3.05 7.97 0.31
N LEU A 47 2.04 8.55 0.96
CA LEU A 47 1.58 8.10 2.27
C LEU A 47 0.81 6.77 2.21
N ALA A 48 0.29 6.38 1.05
CA ALA A 48 -0.55 5.19 0.95
C ALA A 48 0.24 3.90 1.24
N SER A 49 1.47 3.76 0.73
CA SER A 49 2.33 2.60 1.03
C SER A 49 2.81 2.58 2.48
N ILE A 50 3.25 3.73 3.00
CA ILE A 50 3.73 3.88 4.39
C ILE A 50 2.60 3.57 5.38
N GLY A 51 1.43 4.18 5.14
CA GLY A 51 0.24 3.98 5.96
C GLY A 51 -0.22 2.53 5.91
N LEU A 52 -0.16 1.89 4.73
CA LEU A 52 -0.54 0.49 4.55
C LEU A 52 0.37 -0.43 5.37
N GLY A 53 1.69 -0.26 5.27
CA GLY A 53 2.65 -1.04 6.06
C GLY A 53 2.42 -0.90 7.57
N GLY A 54 2.19 0.33 8.04
CA GLY A 54 1.86 0.58 9.45
C GLY A 54 0.51 -0.03 9.88
N TYR A 55 -0.48 -0.06 8.99
CA TYR A 55 -1.79 -0.68 9.26
C TYR A 55 -1.70 -2.20 9.31
N VAL A 56 -1.08 -2.82 8.31
CA VAL A 56 -0.83 -4.26 8.27
C VAL A 56 -0.01 -4.68 9.48
N SER A 57 1.01 -3.90 9.86
CA SER A 57 1.83 -4.23 11.01
C SER A 57 1.04 -4.31 12.32
N LYS A 58 0.07 -3.40 12.50
CA LYS A 58 -0.84 -3.41 13.65
C LYS A 58 -1.83 -4.58 13.59
N LEU A 59 -2.36 -4.88 12.41
CA LEU A 59 -3.38 -5.90 12.22
C LEU A 59 -2.84 -7.32 12.41
N TYR A 60 -1.63 -7.58 11.91
CA TYR A 60 -1.01 -8.91 11.90
C TYR A 60 0.07 -9.10 12.98
N GLY A 61 0.47 -8.01 13.67
CA GLY A 61 1.48 -8.07 14.74
C GLY A 61 2.89 -8.39 14.22
N ILE A 62 3.18 -8.10 12.95
CA ILE A 62 4.49 -8.26 12.34
C ILE A 62 4.94 -6.95 11.71
N GLU A 63 6.23 -6.74 11.50
CA GLU A 63 6.69 -5.60 10.70
C GLU A 63 6.41 -5.88 9.22
N ALA A 64 5.69 -4.96 8.58
CA ALA A 64 5.33 -5.06 7.17
C ALA A 64 5.60 -3.74 6.46
N GLU A 65 6.32 -3.83 5.35
CA GLU A 65 6.58 -2.73 4.43
C GLU A 65 5.96 -3.05 3.09
N TYR A 66 5.37 -2.05 2.44
CA TYR A 66 4.76 -2.19 1.13
C TYR A 66 5.32 -1.15 0.18
N GLU A 67 5.36 -1.49 -1.10
CA GLU A 67 5.77 -0.61 -2.19
C GLU A 67 4.69 -0.59 -3.28
N ILE A 68 4.28 0.62 -3.70
CA ILE A 68 3.37 0.78 -4.83
C ILE A 68 4.12 0.47 -6.12
N GLN A 69 3.56 -0.43 -6.93
CA GLN A 69 4.23 -1.00 -8.10
C GLN A 69 4.31 -0.06 -9.31
N CYS A 70 3.57 1.05 -9.30
CA CYS A 70 3.67 2.08 -10.34
C CYS A 70 4.33 3.34 -9.78
N SER A 71 5.01 4.09 -10.64
CA SER A 71 5.47 5.44 -10.30
C SER A 71 4.30 6.40 -10.14
N PHE A 72 4.54 7.50 -9.40
CA PHE A 72 3.55 8.57 -9.29
C PHE A 72 3.17 9.14 -10.67
N LYS A 73 4.15 9.28 -11.58
CA LYS A 73 3.91 9.79 -12.93
C LYS A 73 2.98 8.88 -13.74
N GLU A 74 3.18 7.57 -13.69
CA GLU A 74 2.31 6.62 -14.40
C GLU A 74 0.88 6.67 -13.85
N PHE A 75 0.73 6.78 -12.53
CA PHE A 75 -0.55 6.97 -11.88
C PHE A 75 -1.21 8.31 -12.27
N GLU A 76 -0.44 9.39 -12.33
CA GLU A 76 -0.93 10.71 -12.75
C GLU A 76 -1.38 10.71 -14.23
N ASP A 77 -0.60 10.08 -15.11
CA ASP A 77 -0.93 9.92 -16.52
C ASP A 77 -2.19 9.04 -16.70
N HIS A 78 -2.37 8.01 -15.86
CA HIS A 78 -3.60 7.23 -15.78
C HIS A 78 -4.82 8.07 -15.43
N LEU A 79 -4.75 8.90 -14.39
CA LEU A 79 -5.86 9.79 -14.01
C LEU A 79 -6.23 10.80 -15.12
N LYS A 80 -5.29 11.12 -16.01
CA LYS A 80 -5.49 11.99 -17.19
C LYS A 80 -6.02 11.23 -18.40
N GLY A 81 -6.31 9.92 -18.29
CA GLY A 81 -6.77 9.06 -19.38
C GLY A 81 -5.68 8.75 -20.41
N LYS A 82 -4.40 8.90 -20.04
CA LYS A 82 -3.25 8.71 -20.94
C LYS A 82 -2.56 7.35 -20.74
N SER A 83 -3.07 6.50 -19.86
CA SER A 83 -2.52 5.18 -19.55
C SER A 83 -3.60 4.11 -19.58
N THR A 84 -3.18 2.86 -19.74
CA THR A 84 -4.03 1.65 -19.69
C THR A 84 -4.03 0.98 -18.31
N LEU A 85 -3.51 1.66 -17.28
CA LEU A 85 -3.57 1.14 -15.91
C LEU A 85 -5.03 0.93 -15.48
N ALA A 86 -5.27 0.02 -14.53
CA ALA A 86 -6.56 -0.07 -13.88
C ALA A 86 -6.72 1.12 -12.91
N ASN A 87 -7.95 1.47 -12.50
CA ASN A 87 -8.23 2.53 -11.49
C ASN A 87 -7.73 2.20 -10.07
N PHE A 88 -6.75 1.31 -9.97
CA PHE A 88 -6.21 0.76 -8.74
C PHE A 88 -4.69 0.82 -8.79
N VAL A 89 -4.08 1.07 -7.66
CA VAL A 89 -2.63 0.93 -7.51
C VAL A 89 -2.35 -0.34 -6.71
N ILE A 90 -1.43 -1.15 -7.21
CA ILE A 90 -1.03 -2.38 -6.55
C ILE A 90 0.11 -2.07 -5.60
N ALA A 91 -0.03 -2.45 -4.33
CA ALA A 91 1.03 -2.41 -3.35
C ALA A 91 1.49 -3.83 -3.06
N LYS A 92 2.80 -4.10 -3.15
CA LYS A 92 3.38 -5.40 -2.80
C LYS A 92 4.22 -5.30 -1.55
N MET A 93 4.21 -6.35 -0.75
CA MET A 93 5.07 -6.44 0.42
C MET A 93 6.54 -6.43 -0.03
N ALA A 94 7.32 -5.51 0.53
CA ALA A 94 8.75 -5.42 0.24
C ALA A 94 9.44 -6.70 0.73
N GLN A 95 10.16 -7.38 -0.16
CA GLN A 95 10.96 -8.53 0.23
C GLN A 95 12.18 -8.02 1.00
N HIS A 96 12.12 -8.03 2.34
CA HIS A 96 13.33 -7.92 3.14
C HIS A 96 14.11 -9.21 2.95
N GLU A 97 15.17 -9.17 2.12
CA GLU A 97 16.21 -10.19 2.17
C GLU A 97 16.70 -10.26 3.62
N ARG A 98 16.38 -11.37 4.30
CA ARG A 98 16.97 -11.65 5.61
C ARG A 98 18.48 -11.72 5.40
N VAL A 99 19.19 -10.67 5.78
CA VAL A 99 20.64 -10.73 5.97
C VAL A 99 20.88 -11.70 7.11
N THR A 100 21.02 -12.99 6.78
CA THR A 100 21.55 -13.98 7.72
C THR A 100 23.01 -13.65 7.93
N THR A 101 23.29 -12.78 8.90
CA THR A 101 24.63 -12.60 9.42
C THR A 101 25.03 -13.94 10.04
N LYS A 102 25.74 -14.78 9.28
CA LYS A 102 26.46 -15.92 9.82
C LYS A 102 27.50 -15.36 10.78
N VAL A 103 27.18 -15.36 12.06
CA VAL A 103 28.17 -15.20 13.12
C VAL A 103 28.97 -16.50 13.11
N HIS A 104 30.11 -16.49 12.43
CA HIS A 104 31.10 -17.55 12.62
C HIS A 104 31.71 -17.35 14.01
N ALA A 105 31.44 -18.33 14.87
CA ALA A 105 32.15 -18.56 16.13
C ALA A 105 33.61 -18.97 15.87
#